data_AF-A0A843KX21-F1
#
_entry.id   AF-A0A843KX21-F1
#
_cell.length_a   1.000
_cell.length_b   1.000
_cell.length_c   1.000
_cell.angle_alpha   90.00
_cell.angle_beta   90.00
_cell.angle_gamma   90.00
#
_symmetry.space_group_name_H-M   'P 1'
#
loop_
_entity.id
_entity.type
_entity.pdbx_description
1 polymer ?
#
loop_
_entity_poly.entity_id
_entity_poly.type
_entity_poly.pdbx_seq_one_letter_code
_entity_poly.pdbx_strand_id
1 'polypeptide(L)'
;MVEYTPDHVGTVTKYVFVESPSMTPGELALRAYEASEGVLIKETCFGLQVTGEPGAVDRLIEVIRSIDPDHIFIKDRGFPPGDSRRCRANLGGARPGYLGHEREFRLLRY
;
A
#
# COMPACT_ATOMS: atom_id res chain seq x y z
N MET A 1 28.79 1.31 13.33
CA MET A 1 27.53 1.68 12.67
C MET A 1 27.60 1.08 11.29
N VAL A 2 26.66 0.21 10.89
CA VAL A 2 26.68 -0.37 9.54
C VAL A 2 26.29 0.75 8.56
N GLU A 3 27.05 0.91 7.48
CA GLU A 3 26.77 1.89 6.44
C GLU A 3 25.42 1.54 5.76
N TYR A 4 24.46 2.47 5.78
CA TYR A 4 23.13 2.25 5.21
C TYR A 4 23.11 2.79 3.79
N THR A 5 23.00 1.88 2.81
CA THR A 5 22.71 2.21 1.42
C THR A 5 21.24 1.88 1.14
N PRO A 6 20.37 2.86 0.85
CA PRO A 6 18.97 2.59 0.58
C PRO A 6 18.80 1.89 -0.78
N ASP A 7 18.07 0.78 -0.83
CA ASP A 7 17.80 0.05 -2.08
C ASP A 7 16.82 0.79 -3.02
N HIS A 8 16.07 1.76 -2.49
CA HIS A 8 14.94 2.38 -3.19
C HIS A 8 14.98 3.93 -3.12
N VAL A 9 16.17 4.52 -3.30
CA VAL A 9 16.35 5.99 -3.37
C VAL A 9 15.45 6.58 -4.45
N GLY A 10 14.78 7.70 -4.15
CA GLY A 10 13.89 8.40 -5.09
C GLY A 10 12.46 7.87 -5.13
N THR A 11 12.20 6.69 -4.58
CA THR A 11 10.86 6.09 -4.60
C THR A 11 9.98 6.54 -3.42
N VAL A 12 8.67 6.45 -3.62
CA VAL A 12 7.66 6.60 -2.57
C VAL A 12 6.99 5.27 -2.31
N THR A 13 6.61 5.01 -1.07
CA THR A 13 5.75 3.88 -0.71
C THR A 13 4.41 4.39 -0.18
N LYS A 14 3.31 3.79 -0.61
CA LYS A 14 1.96 4.11 -0.13
C LYS A 14 1.21 2.84 0.28
N TYR A 15 0.38 2.97 1.30
CA TYR A 15 -0.70 2.03 1.57
C TYR A 15 -1.91 2.42 0.74
N VAL A 16 -2.51 1.42 0.11
CA VAL A 16 -3.84 1.48 -0.50
C VAL A 16 -4.74 0.59 0.35
N PHE A 17 -5.79 1.17 0.87
CA PHE A 17 -6.77 0.48 1.68
C PHE A 17 -8.07 0.38 0.90
N VAL A 18 -8.73 -0.77 0.93
CA VAL A 18 -10.04 -0.96 0.33
C VAL A 18 -11.01 -1.50 1.37
N GLU A 19 -12.16 -0.86 1.47
CA GLU A 19 -13.28 -1.30 2.29
C GLU A 19 -14.56 -1.08 1.51
N SER A 20 -14.82 -2.02 0.61
CA SER A 20 -15.90 -1.96 -0.36
C SER A 20 -16.78 -3.19 -0.21
N PRO A 21 -18.12 -3.05 -0.26
CA PRO A 21 -19.02 -4.19 -0.26
C PRO A 21 -18.96 -4.99 -1.57
N SER A 22 -18.38 -4.43 -2.63
CA SER A 22 -18.37 -5.00 -3.99
C SER A 22 -16.96 -5.33 -4.50
N MET A 23 -15.91 -5.05 -3.74
CA MET A 23 -14.52 -5.27 -4.16
C MET A 23 -13.65 -5.81 -3.04
N THR A 24 -12.93 -6.89 -3.34
CA THR A 24 -11.94 -7.48 -2.46
C THR A 24 -10.54 -6.89 -2.70
N PRO A 25 -9.64 -6.95 -1.71
CA PRO A 25 -8.22 -6.62 -1.90
C PRO A 25 -7.54 -7.37 -3.05
N GLY A 26 -7.88 -8.64 -3.25
CA GLY A 26 -7.32 -9.47 -4.32
C GLY A 26 -7.77 -9.00 -5.71
N GLU A 27 -9.04 -8.64 -5.88
CA GLU A 27 -9.54 -8.05 -7.13
C GLU A 27 -8.86 -6.71 -7.41
N LEU A 28 -8.73 -5.84 -6.40
CA LEU A 28 -8.01 -4.59 -6.53
C LEU A 28 -6.53 -4.81 -6.91
N ALA A 29 -5.89 -5.83 -6.34
CA ALA A 29 -4.51 -6.18 -6.68
C ALA A 29 -4.36 -6.55 -8.15
N LEU A 30 -5.25 -7.41 -8.68
CA LEU A 30 -5.24 -7.80 -10.09
C LEU A 30 -5.38 -6.59 -11.00
N ARG A 31 -6.33 -5.69 -10.72
CA ARG A 31 -6.53 -4.44 -11.48
C ARG A 31 -5.31 -3.52 -11.40
N ALA A 32 -4.69 -3.42 -10.23
CA ALA A 32 -3.49 -2.62 -10.05
C ALA A 32 -2.32 -3.19 -10.85
N TYR A 33 -2.14 -4.52 -10.90
CA TYR A 33 -1.10 -5.15 -11.71
C TYR A 33 -1.32 -4.89 -13.21
N GLU A 34 -2.56 -5.00 -13.70
CA GLU A 34 -2.92 -4.71 -15.10
C GLU A 34 -2.59 -3.26 -15.49
N ALA A 35 -2.77 -2.32 -14.57
CA ALA A 35 -2.52 -0.90 -14.79
C ALA A 35 -1.07 -0.46 -14.47
N SER A 36 -0.24 -1.34 -13.91
CA SER A 36 1.08 -0.96 -13.41
C SER A 36 2.19 -1.07 -14.45
N GLU A 37 3.00 -0.02 -14.55
CA GLU A 37 4.27 -0.03 -15.27
C GLU A 37 5.40 0.35 -14.32
N GLY A 38 6.25 -0.62 -13.95
CA GLY A 38 7.46 -0.36 -13.16
C GLY A 38 7.22 -0.01 -11.68
N VAL A 39 6.08 -0.41 -11.11
CA VAL A 39 5.75 -0.18 -9.70
C VAL A 39 5.69 -1.53 -8.96
N LEU A 40 6.34 -1.61 -7.81
CA LEU A 40 6.26 -2.77 -6.93
C LEU A 40 4.93 -2.74 -6.18
N ILE A 41 4.10 -3.75 -6.43
CA ILE A 41 2.82 -3.94 -5.75
C ILE A 41 2.95 -5.16 -4.84
N LYS A 42 2.42 -5.03 -3.63
CA LYS A 42 2.24 -6.13 -2.69
C LYS A 42 0.81 -6.13 -2.18
N GLU A 43 0.10 -7.22 -2.43
CA GLU A 43 -1.21 -7.45 -1.82
C GLU A 43 -1.10 -7.59 -0.30
N THR A 44 -2.05 -7.00 0.40
CA THR A 44 -2.27 -7.17 1.82
C THR A 44 -3.70 -7.64 2.06
N CYS A 45 -4.00 -8.14 3.26
CA CYS A 45 -5.34 -8.56 3.63
C CYS A 45 -6.38 -7.42 3.71
N PHE A 46 -6.00 -6.18 3.38
CA PHE A 46 -6.84 -4.98 3.48
C PHE A 46 -6.67 -4.04 2.27
N GLY A 47 -5.96 -4.46 1.23
CA GLY A 47 -5.65 -3.65 0.06
C GLY A 47 -4.26 -3.94 -0.45
N LEU A 48 -3.46 -2.89 -0.69
CA LEU A 48 -2.15 -2.97 -1.34
C LEU A 48 -1.09 -2.14 -0.61
N GLN A 49 0.17 -2.50 -0.85
CA GLN A 49 1.32 -1.62 -0.69
C GLN A 49 1.91 -1.38 -2.07
N VAL A 50 2.19 -0.13 -2.37
CA VAL A 50 2.65 0.32 -3.69
C VAL A 50 3.96 1.07 -3.50
N THR A 51 5.02 0.70 -4.21
CA THR A 51 6.34 1.35 -4.14
C THR A 51 6.90 1.60 -5.53
N GLY A 52 7.34 2.81 -5.81
CA GLY A 52 7.98 3.14 -7.09
C GLY A 52 8.29 4.62 -7.22
N GLU A 53 8.67 5.05 -8.42
CA GLU A 53 8.86 6.47 -8.73
C GLU A 53 7.57 7.26 -8.48
N PRO A 54 7.64 8.48 -7.91
CA PRO A 54 6.46 9.26 -7.50
C PRO A 54 5.40 9.37 -8.60
N GLY A 55 5.80 9.76 -9.81
CA GLY A 55 4.85 9.92 -10.92
C GLY A 55 4.23 8.61 -11.39
N ALA A 56 4.93 7.47 -11.27
CA ALA A 56 4.37 6.16 -11.61
C ALA A 56 3.35 5.70 -10.55
N VAL A 57 3.65 5.95 -9.27
CA VAL A 57 2.75 5.66 -8.15
C VAL A 57 1.49 6.53 -8.22
N ASP A 58 1.63 7.82 -8.55
CA ASP A 58 0.48 8.73 -8.67
C ASP A 58 -0.45 8.33 -9.81
N ARG A 59 0.08 8.00 -10.99
CA ARG A 59 -0.73 7.47 -12.12
C ARG A 59 -1.48 6.20 -11.74
N LEU A 60 -0.80 5.27 -11.06
CA LEU A 60 -1.44 4.03 -10.60
C LEU A 60 -2.58 4.36 -9.62
N ILE A 61 -2.35 5.28 -8.68
CA ILE A 61 -3.36 5.73 -7.71
C ILE A 61 -4.58 6.34 -8.37
N GLU A 62 -4.39 7.20 -9.37
CA GLU A 62 -5.49 7.78 -10.14
C GLU A 62 -6.35 6.68 -10.78
N VAL A 63 -5.71 5.68 -11.38
CA VAL A 63 -6.43 4.54 -11.98
C VAL A 63 -7.19 3.75 -10.92
N ILE A 64 -6.55 3.30 -9.84
CA ILE A 64 -7.23 2.46 -8.85
C ILE A 64 -8.35 3.22 -8.13
N ARG A 65 -8.21 4.52 -7.86
CA ARG A 65 -9.27 5.31 -7.24
C ARG A 65 -10.47 5.50 -8.16
N SER A 66 -10.28 5.46 -9.47
CA SER A 66 -11.41 5.54 -10.41
C SER A 66 -12.30 4.29 -10.39
N ILE A 67 -11.80 3.17 -9.88
CA ILE A 67 -12.52 1.89 -9.79
C ILE A 67 -13.58 1.93 -8.68
N ASP A 68 -13.22 2.44 -7.51
CA ASP A 68 -14.13 2.61 -6.37
C ASP A 68 -13.74 3.87 -5.56
N PRO A 69 -14.25 5.05 -5.96
CA PRO A 69 -13.75 6.35 -5.49
C PRO A 69 -14.06 6.64 -4.01
N ASP A 70 -15.10 6.02 -3.47
CA ASP A 70 -15.59 6.30 -2.12
C ASP A 70 -15.03 5.32 -1.06
N HIS A 71 -14.48 4.19 -1.50
CA HIS A 71 -14.05 3.09 -0.62
C HIS A 71 -12.54 2.79 -0.65
N ILE A 72 -11.78 3.53 -1.48
CA ILE A 72 -10.32 3.38 -1.59
C ILE A 72 -9.60 4.55 -0.90
N PHE A 73 -8.79 4.23 0.11
CA PHE A 73 -8.06 5.21 0.91
C PHE A 73 -6.55 5.05 0.74
N ILE A 74 -5.84 6.16 0.55
CA ILE A 74 -4.40 6.19 0.32
C ILE A 74 -3.69 6.83 1.51
N LYS A 75 -2.60 6.21 1.97
CA LYS A 75 -1.72 6.80 2.99
C LYS A 75 -0.26 6.63 2.61
N ASP A 76 0.57 7.59 2.99
CA ASP A 76 2.01 7.44 2.85
C ASP A 76 2.56 6.37 3.81
N ARG A 77 3.59 5.68 3.33
CA ARG A 77 4.32 4.67 4.08
C ARG A 77 5.81 4.93 3.90
N GLY A 78 6.57 5.02 5.00
CA GLY A 78 7.99 5.38 4.93
C GLY A 78 8.97 4.26 4.56
N PHE A 79 8.52 3.00 4.54
CA PHE A 79 9.37 1.84 4.25
C PHE A 79 8.73 1.00 3.16
N PRO A 80 9.50 0.44 2.21
CA PRO A 80 8.98 -0.47 1.20
C PRO A 80 8.57 -1.83 1.78
N PRO A 81 7.82 -2.64 1.02
CA PRO A 81 7.46 -3.98 1.44
C PRO A 81 8.70 -4.85 1.66
N GLY A 82 8.75 -5.58 2.78
CA GLY A 82 9.88 -6.48 3.08
C GLY A 82 11.11 -5.79 3.68
N ASP A 83 11.13 -4.46 3.80
CA ASP A 83 12.24 -3.72 4.39
C ASP A 83 12.64 -4.26 5.77
N SER A 84 13.92 -4.63 5.93
CA SER A 84 14.44 -5.30 7.12
C SER A 84 14.25 -4.49 8.41
N ARG A 85 14.17 -3.16 8.31
CA ARG A 85 14.00 -2.24 9.45
C ARG A 85 12.59 -2.26 10.01
N ARG A 86 11.61 -2.74 9.24
CA ARG A 86 10.19 -2.69 9.63
C ARG A 86 9.42 -4.00 9.45
N CYS A 87 9.93 -4.92 8.64
CA CYS A 87 9.22 -6.14 8.29
C CYS A 87 9.01 -7.04 9.52
N ARG A 88 7.75 -7.33 9.82
CA ARG A 88 7.35 -8.29 10.86
C ARG A 88 7.99 -9.67 10.68
N ALA A 89 8.25 -10.11 9.44
CA ALA A 89 8.87 -11.41 9.20
C ALA A 89 10.26 -11.50 9.85
N ASN A 90 10.98 -10.37 9.96
CA ASN A 90 12.32 -10.31 10.55
C ASN A 90 12.29 -9.93 12.03
N LEU A 91 11.39 -9.01 12.42
CA LEU A 91 11.38 -8.39 13.76
C LEU A 91 10.25 -8.89 14.68
N GLY A 92 9.32 -9.70 14.17
CA GLY A 92 8.09 -10.05 14.88
C GLY A 92 7.13 -8.87 15.05
N GLY A 93 6.18 -9.00 15.97
CA GLY A 93 5.25 -7.91 16.35
C GLY A 93 3.97 -7.80 15.51
N ALA A 94 3.31 -6.65 15.63
CA ALA A 94 2.03 -6.36 14.98
C ALA A 94 2.18 -6.18 13.46
N ARG A 95 1.12 -6.46 12.70
CA ARG A 95 1.07 -6.21 11.25
C ARG A 95 1.13 -4.70 11.00
N PRO A 96 2.19 -4.14 10.37
CA PRO A 96 2.30 -2.71 10.15
C PRO A 96 1.13 -2.18 9.30
N GLY A 97 0.53 -1.08 9.73
CA GLY A 97 -0.64 -0.47 9.09
C GLY A 97 -1.99 -1.03 9.54
N TYR A 98 -2.08 -2.34 9.86
CA TYR A 98 -3.35 -3.02 10.15
C TYR A 98 -4.12 -2.43 11.35
N LEU A 99 -3.48 -2.28 12.52
CA LEU A 99 -4.16 -1.81 13.73
C LEU A 99 -4.59 -0.34 13.64
N GLY A 100 -3.76 0.50 13.01
CA GLY A 100 -4.11 1.91 12.80
C GLY A 100 -5.30 2.02 11.87
N HIS A 101 -5.25 1.27 10.78
CA HIS A 101 -6.34 1.17 9.81
C HIS A 101 -7.65 0.63 10.42
N GLU A 102 -7.61 -0.46 11.19
CA GLU A 102 -8.80 -1.00 11.87
C GLU A 102 -9.44 0.05 12.81
N ARG A 103 -8.63 0.84 13.51
CA ARG A 103 -9.12 1.92 14.37
C ARG A 103 -9.73 3.06 13.56
N GLU A 104 -9.06 3.48 12.49
CA GLU A 104 -9.53 4.57 11.64
C GLU A 104 -10.82 4.23 10.90
N PHE A 105 -10.98 2.97 10.49
CA PHE A 105 -12.22 2.52 9.85
C PHE A 105 -13.44 2.65 10.75
N ARG A 106 -13.31 2.38 12.04
CA ARG A 106 -14.41 2.56 13.01
C ARG A 106 -14.90 4.02 13.11
N LEU A 107 -14.12 4.98 12.60
CA LEU A 107 -14.48 6.40 12.60
C LEU A 107 -15.18 6.82 11.30
N LEU A 108 -15.06 6.03 10.23
CA LEU A 108 -15.72 6.31 8.96
C LEU A 108 -17.22 6.01 9.11
N ARG A 109 -18.05 6.91 8.57
CA ARG A 109 -19.51 6.90 8.71
C ARG A 109 -20.22 6.59 7.39
N TYR A 110 -19.55 5.87 6.49
CA TYR A 110 -20.18 5.43 5.24
C TYR A 110 -21.40 4.57 5.54
#